data_AF-A0A0X8L9V2-F1
#
_entry.id   AF-A0A0X8L9V2-F1
#
_cell.length_a   1.000
_cell.length_b   1.000
_cell.length_c   1.000
_cell.angle_alpha   90.00
_cell.angle_beta   90.00
_cell.angle_gamma   90.00
#
_symmetry.space_group_name_H-M   'P 1'
#
loop_
_entity.id
_entity.type
_entity.pdbx_description
1 polymer ?
#
loop_
_entity_poly.entity_id
_entity_poly.type
_entity_poly.pdbx_seq_one_letter_code
_entity_poly.pdbx_strand_id
1 'polypeptide(L)'
;MMPFQYLLTEYDPDTKTLRQFWLAASELDNVSNVQKRPFLEIPVNNETPLDDESARRVGASVLMSLVSQYPELRPLALVTDGHGRRLISAADGRKSEDTSD
;
A
#
# COMPACT_ATOMS: atom_id res chain seq x y z
N MET A 1 10.53 14.86 15.13
CA MET A 1 10.25 14.60 13.70
C MET A 1 10.31 13.10 13.51
N MET A 2 9.24 12.46 13.01
CA MET A 2 9.32 11.03 12.68
C MET A 2 10.36 10.85 11.57
N PRO A 3 11.28 9.87 11.67
CA PRO A 3 12.27 9.64 10.63
C PRO A 3 11.57 9.23 9.33
N PHE A 4 12.12 9.70 8.19
CA PHE A 4 11.60 9.35 6.87
C PHE A 4 11.67 7.84 6.65
N GLN A 5 10.57 7.25 6.18
CA GLN A 5 10.45 5.82 5.91
C GLN A 5 10.12 5.58 4.45
N TYR A 6 10.80 4.61 3.86
CA TYR A 6 10.51 4.12 2.52
C TYR A 6 9.53 2.95 2.61
N LEU A 7 8.55 2.93 1.71
CA LEU A 7 7.78 1.73 1.43
C LEU A 7 8.48 0.98 0.29
N LEU A 8 8.93 -0.24 0.56
CA LEU A 8 9.54 -1.09 -0.46
C LEU A 8 8.58 -2.21 -0.87
N THR A 9 8.45 -2.43 -2.17
CA THR A 9 7.79 -3.60 -2.76
C THR A 9 8.87 -4.48 -3.38
N GLU A 10 8.95 -5.74 -2.95
CA GLU A 10 9.95 -6.71 -3.39
C GLU A 10 9.25 -7.97 -3.89
N TYR A 11 9.77 -8.57 -4.96
CA TYR A 11 9.40 -9.91 -5.37
C TYR A 11 10.53 -10.88 -5.04
N ASP A 12 10.22 -11.88 -4.22
CA ASP A 12 11.11 -12.99 -3.89
C ASP A 12 10.92 -14.10 -4.94
N PRO A 13 11.93 -14.37 -5.79
CA PRO A 13 11.83 -15.39 -6.83
C PRO A 13 11.87 -16.82 -6.29
N ASP A 14 12.48 -17.04 -5.13
CA ASP A 14 12.64 -18.38 -4.54
C ASP A 14 11.32 -18.85 -3.94
N THR A 15 10.63 -17.96 -3.20
CA THR A 15 9.31 -18.26 -2.63
C THR A 15 8.16 -17.86 -3.55
N LYS A 16 8.46 -17.21 -4.68
CA LYS A 16 7.46 -16.66 -5.62
C LYS A 16 6.44 -15.79 -4.89
N THR A 17 6.92 -14.83 -4.10
CA THR A 17 6.07 -14.01 -3.22
C THR A 17 6.39 -12.54 -3.42
N LEU A 18 5.36 -11.73 -3.65
CA LEU A 18 5.46 -10.29 -3.58
C LEU A 18 5.24 -9.84 -2.13
N ARG A 19 6.14 -9.01 -1.61
CA ARG A 19 6.15 -8.55 -0.23
C ARG A 19 6.24 -7.03 -0.18
N GLN A 20 5.57 -6.41 0.79
CA GLN A 20 5.77 -5.00 1.12
C GLN A 20 6.14 -4.81 2.58
N PHE A 21 7.10 -3.92 2.81
CA PHE A 21 7.60 -3.57 4.14
C PHE A 21 8.01 -2.10 4.21
N TRP A 22 8.02 -1.58 5.43
CA TRP A 22 8.55 -0.27 5.74
C TRP A 22 10.04 -0.39 6.07
N LEU A 23 10.83 0.53 5.55
CA LEU A 23 12.27 0.59 5.76
C LEU A 23 12.66 1.99 6.25
N ALA A 24 13.47 2.08 7.30
CA ALA A 24 14.01 3.37 7.70
C ALA A 24 14.99 3.89 6.64
N ALA A 25 15.07 5.21 6.45
CA ALA A 25 16.01 5.79 5.49
C ALA A 25 17.48 5.37 5.73
N SER A 26 17.86 5.18 7.00
CA SER A 26 19.19 4.71 7.40
C SER A 26 19.50 3.26 6.98
N GLU A 27 18.49 2.48 6.61
CA GLU A 27 18.61 1.06 6.28
C GLU A 27 18.64 0.82 4.76
N LEU A 28 18.44 1.86 3.95
CA LEU A 28 18.33 1.74 2.50
C LEU A 28 19.59 1.15 1.85
N ASP A 29 20.76 1.60 2.30
CA ASP A 29 22.06 1.13 1.79
C ASP A 29 22.38 -0.32 2.18
N ASN A 30 21.66 -0.87 3.15
CA ASN A 30 21.88 -2.21 3.68
C ASN A 30 20.64 -3.11 3.59
N VAL A 31 19.73 -2.82 2.66
CA VAL A 31 18.41 -3.45 2.56
C VAL A 31 18.46 -4.98 2.51
N SER A 32 19.51 -5.56 1.93
CA SER A 32 19.68 -7.03 1.84
C SER A 32 19.96 -7.69 3.19
N ASN A 33 20.50 -6.96 4.16
CA ASN A 33 20.92 -7.49 5.47
C ASN A 33 20.01 -7.06 6.63
N VAL A 34 19.01 -6.21 6.35
CA VAL A 34 18.04 -5.75 7.35
C VAL A 34 17.00 -6.83 7.57
N GLN A 35 16.61 -7.05 8.83
CA GLN A 35 15.50 -7.95 9.15
C GLN A 35 14.18 -7.34 8.66
N LYS A 36 13.73 -7.75 7.48
CA LYS A 36 12.47 -7.31 6.88
C LYS A 36 11.30 -7.95 7.62
N ARG A 37 10.27 -7.15 7.92
CA ARG A 37 8.97 -7.63 8.43
C ARG A 37 7.89 -7.20 7.45
N PRO A 38 7.48 -8.06 6.52
CA PRO A 38 6.44 -7.72 5.57
C PRO A 38 5.11 -7.54 6.28
N PHE A 39 4.34 -6.52 5.87
CA PHE A 39 2.96 -6.33 6.32
C PHE A 39 1.94 -6.74 5.24
N LEU A 40 2.40 -6.90 4.00
CA LEU A 40 1.66 -7.49 2.90
C LEU A 40 2.52 -8.58 2.26
N GLU A 41 1.94 -9.76 2.09
CA GLU A 41 2.55 -10.89 1.38
C GLU A 41 1.51 -11.49 0.44
N ILE A 42 1.87 -11.61 -0.84
CA ILE A 42 1.02 -12.13 -1.89
C ILE A 42 1.81 -13.19 -2.67
N PRO A 43 1.41 -14.47 -2.62
CA PRO A 43 1.96 -15.49 -3.51
C PRO A 43 1.68 -15.11 -4.97
N VAL A 44 2.73 -15.09 -5.80
CA VAL A 44 2.64 -14.80 -7.23
C VAL A 44 3.37 -15.90 -7.99
N ASN A 45 2.65 -16.95 -8.36
CA ASN A 45 3.18 -18.12 -9.04
C ASN A 45 2.24 -18.58 -10.17
N ASN A 46 2.56 -19.69 -10.83
CA ASN A 46 1.78 -20.17 -11.97
C ASN A 46 0.32 -20.55 -11.60
N GLU A 47 0.06 -20.91 -10.35
CA GLU A 47 -1.28 -21.26 -9.84
C GLU A 47 -2.01 -20.04 -9.28
N THR A 48 -1.26 -19.04 -8.82
CA THR A 48 -1.75 -17.77 -8.28
C THR A 48 -1.06 -16.62 -9.02
N PRO A 49 -1.47 -16.33 -10.28
CA PRO A 49 -0.92 -15.18 -10.99
C PRO A 49 -1.32 -13.89 -10.27
N LEU A 50 -0.54 -12.82 -10.48
CA LEU A 50 -0.88 -11.51 -9.95
C LEU A 50 -2.17 -11.02 -10.63
N ASP A 51 -3.27 -11.08 -9.90
CA ASP A 51 -4.58 -10.62 -10.36
C ASP A 51 -4.78 -9.13 -10.09
N ASP A 52 -5.82 -8.55 -10.71
CA ASP A 52 -6.15 -7.14 -10.58
C ASP A 52 -6.37 -6.73 -9.12
N GLU A 53 -6.92 -7.62 -8.31
CA GLU A 53 -7.21 -7.33 -6.91
C GLU A 53 -5.92 -7.25 -6.07
N SER A 54 -4.99 -8.18 -6.28
CA SER A 54 -3.66 -8.14 -5.68
C SER A 54 -2.88 -6.90 -6.11
N ALA A 55 -2.92 -6.56 -7.40
CA ALA A 55 -2.32 -5.35 -7.93
C ALA A 55 -2.93 -4.08 -7.31
N ARG A 56 -4.26 -4.02 -7.15
CA ARG A 56 -4.95 -2.92 -6.45
C ARG A 56 -4.50 -2.78 -5.01
N ARG A 57 -4.34 -3.88 -4.26
CA ARG A 57 -3.88 -3.83 -2.86
C ARG A 57 -2.48 -3.27 -2.73
N VAL A 58 -1.56 -3.69 -3.61
CA VAL A 58 -0.18 -3.18 -3.67
C VAL A 58 -0.18 -1.69 -4.05
N GLY A 59 -0.98 -1.28 -5.03
CA GLY A 59 -1.09 0.12 -5.42
C GLY A 59 -1.71 1.00 -4.33
N ALA A 60 -2.75 0.49 -3.66
CA ALA A 60 -3.43 1.20 -2.58
C ALA A 60 -2.49 1.44 -1.39
N SER A 61 -1.65 0.47 -1.01
CA SER A 61 -0.68 0.67 0.08
C SER A 61 0.38 1.72 -0.28
N VAL A 62 0.83 1.78 -1.55
CA VAL A 62 1.74 2.81 -2.05
C VAL A 62 1.08 4.19 -1.97
N LEU A 63 -0.16 4.32 -2.45
CA LEU A 63 -0.89 5.58 -2.40
C LEU A 63 -1.08 6.05 -0.95
N MET A 64 -1.51 5.15 -0.06
CA MET A 64 -1.72 5.48 1.35
C MET A 64 -0.41 5.83 2.07
N SER A 65 0.71 5.21 1.68
CA SER A 65 2.04 5.58 2.16
C SER A 65 2.39 7.03 1.81
N LEU A 66 2.18 7.42 0.54
CA LEU A 66 2.41 8.80 0.11
C LEU A 66 1.52 9.80 0.86
N VAL A 67 0.23 9.48 1.01
CA VAL A 67 -0.74 10.33 1.72
C VAL A 67 -0.43 10.47 3.22
N SER A 68 0.17 9.45 3.82
CA SER A 68 0.63 9.48 5.21
C SER A 68 1.82 10.44 5.38
N GLN A 69 2.75 10.44 4.43
CA GLN A 69 3.97 11.26 4.46
C GLN A 69 3.73 12.71 4.00
N TYR A 70 2.77 12.92 3.10
CA TYR A 70 2.39 14.21 2.52
C TYR A 70 0.88 14.45 2.73
N PRO A 71 0.46 14.93 3.92
CA PRO A 71 -0.95 15.11 4.27
C PRO A 71 -1.73 16.01 3.29
N GLU A 72 -1.04 16.92 2.60
CA GLU A 72 -1.59 17.76 1.54
C GLU A 72 -2.14 16.98 0.34
N LEU A 73 -1.73 15.73 0.16
CA LEU A 73 -2.23 14.84 -0.89
C LEU A 73 -3.55 14.15 -0.52
N ARG A 74 -3.99 14.20 0.75
CA ARG A 74 -5.25 13.58 1.21
C ARG A 74 -6.48 13.95 0.36
N PRO A 75 -6.68 15.22 -0.06
CA PRO A 75 -7.82 15.59 -0.89
C PRO A 75 -7.78 14.96 -2.29
N LEU A 76 -6.59 14.58 -2.77
CA LEU A 76 -6.37 13.98 -4.08
C LEU A 76 -6.48 12.45 -4.05
N ALA A 77 -6.34 11.84 -2.86
CA ALA A 77 -6.48 10.41 -2.67
C ALA A 77 -7.95 10.02 -2.50
N LEU A 78 -8.51 9.48 -3.58
CA LEU A 78 -9.89 8.99 -3.63
C LEU A 78 -9.89 7.46 -3.53
N VAL A 79 -10.65 6.93 -2.57
CA VAL A 79 -10.96 5.49 -2.53
C VAL A 79 -12.30 5.31 -3.22
N THR A 80 -12.34 4.53 -4.29
CA THR A 80 -13.56 4.18 -5.00
C THR A 80 -13.88 2.70 -4.87
N ASP A 81 -15.15 2.34 -5.10
CA ASP A 81 -15.51 0.97 -5.40
C ASP A 81 -15.04 0.58 -6.81
N GLY A 82 -15.18 -0.71 -7.15
CA GLY A 82 -14.89 -1.23 -8.48
C GLY A 82 -15.77 -0.68 -9.60
N HIS A 83 -16.73 0.21 -9.29
CA HIS A 83 -17.63 0.89 -10.22
C HIS A 83 -17.37 2.40 -10.27
N GLY A 84 -16.30 2.89 -9.64
CA GLY A 84 -15.91 4.30 -9.63
C GLY A 84 -16.70 5.18 -8.64
N ARG A 85 -17.55 4.60 -7.78
CA ARG A 85 -18.25 5.35 -6.73
C ARG A 85 -17.30 5.59 -5.56
N ARG A 86 -17.26 6.81 -5.04
CA ARG A 86 -16.38 7.17 -3.91
C ARG A 86 -16.85 6.50 -2.62
N LEU A 87 -15.96 5.75 -1.97
CA LEU A 87 -16.23 5.04 -0.71
C LEU A 87 -15.80 5.84 0.52
N ILE A 88 -14.67 6.55 0.46
CA ILE A 88 -14.13 7.34 1.58
C ILE A 88 -13.46 8.61 1.02
N SER A 89 -13.70 9.75 1.66
CA SER A 89 -12.79 10.90 1.54
C SER A 89 -11.63 10.66 2.50
N ALA A 90 -10.41 10.40 2.02
CA ALA A 90 -9.24 10.16 2.88
C ALA A 90 -8.92 11.33 3.86
N ALA A 91 -9.66 12.43 3.78
CA ALA A 91 -9.60 13.57 4.70
C ALA A 91 -10.39 13.37 6.00
N ASP A 92 -11.44 12.55 6.02
CA ASP A 92 -12.30 12.38 7.19
C ASP A 92 -12.50 10.89 7.48
N GLY A 93 -12.00 10.42 8.61
CA GLY A 93 -12.24 9.05 9.11
C GLY A 93 -13.70 8.76 9.48
N ARG A 94 -14.66 9.42 8.83
CA ARG A 94 -16.10 9.19 8.98
C ARG A 94 -16.62 8.52 7.72
N LYS A 95 -17.14 7.31 7.93
CA LYS A 95 -17.97 6.58 6.99
C LYS A 95 -19.06 7.54 6.51
N SER A 96 -19.13 7.81 5.21
CA SER A 96 -20.27 8.51 4.62
C SER A 96 -21.52 7.67 4.88
N GLU A 97 -22.42 8.18 5.71
CA GLU A 97 -23.78 7.65 5.83
C GLU A 97 -24.50 7.93 4.52
N ASP A 98 -24.95 6.85 3.90
CA ASP A 98 -25.76 6.82 2.70
C ASP A 98 -27.16 7.30 3.09
N THR A 99 -27.46 8.59 2.89
CA THR A 99 -28.84 9.08 2.93
C THR A 99 -29.45 8.87 1.55
N SER A 100 -30.10 7.73 1.38
CA SER A 100 -31.05 7.49 0.30
C SER A 100 -32.39 8.14 0.67
N ASP A 101 -32.83 9.10 -0.15
CA ASP A 101 -34.24 9.53 -0.28
C ASP A 101 -34.95 8.67 -1.35
#